data_AF-A0A1H8PGY4-F1
#
_entry.id   AF-A0A1H8PGY4-F1
#
_cell.length_a   1.000
_cell.length_b   1.000
_cell.length_c   1.000
_cell.angle_alpha   90.00
_cell.angle_beta   90.00
_cell.angle_gamma   90.00
#
_symmetry.space_group_name_H-M   'P 1'
#
loop_
_entity.id
_entity.type
_entity.pdbx_description
1 polymer ?
#
loop_
_entity_poly.entity_id
_entity_poly.type
_entity_poly.pdbx_seq_one_letter_code
_entity_poly.pdbx_strand_id
1 'polypeptide(L)'
;MSQNTLPLYAIVELLMRLAGIDPQIGNYKNHSERGDNVLVKTTNGTIQLSKSLVLSQFNKPEDIQKRDLESLASRFRRRLRKAKG
;
A
#
# COMPACT_ATOMS: atom_id res chain seq x y z
N MET A 1 -12.86 -6.22 22.95
CA MET A 1 -12.64 -5.39 21.74
C MET A 1 -11.92 -6.27 20.74
N SER A 2 -12.57 -6.66 19.65
CA SER A 2 -11.94 -7.46 18.60
C SER A 2 -10.88 -6.58 17.93
N GLN A 3 -9.60 -6.87 18.16
CA GLN A 3 -8.52 -6.32 17.35
C GLN A 3 -8.67 -6.89 15.94
N ASN A 4 -9.50 -6.25 15.12
CA ASN A 4 -9.67 -6.58 13.70
C ASN A 4 -8.45 -6.04 12.94
N THR A 5 -7.27 -6.55 13.30
CA THR A 5 -5.99 -6.12 12.75
C THR A 5 -5.92 -6.56 11.30
N LEU A 6 -5.66 -5.62 10.39
CA LEU A 6 -5.46 -5.98 9.00
C LEU A 6 -4.29 -6.96 8.84
N PRO A 7 -4.39 -7.93 7.93
CA PRO A 7 -3.32 -8.89 7.69
C PRO A 7 -2.10 -8.15 7.11
N LEU A 8 -1.04 -8.03 7.91
CA LEU A 8 0.19 -7.32 7.53
C LEU A 8 0.78 -7.89 6.24
N TYR A 9 0.77 -9.21 6.07
CA TYR A 9 1.32 -9.84 4.88
C TYR A 9 0.59 -9.41 3.59
N ALA A 10 -0.74 -9.20 3.64
CA ALA A 10 -1.49 -8.73 2.49
C ALA A 10 -1.08 -7.29 2.12
N ILE A 11 -0.78 -6.44 3.11
CA ILE A 11 -0.24 -5.10 2.86
C ILE A 11 1.15 -5.19 2.19
N VAL A 12 2.02 -6.07 2.68
CA VAL A 12 3.37 -6.25 2.14
C VAL A 12 3.33 -6.81 0.71
N GLU A 13 2.54 -7.84 0.44
CA GLU A 13 2.39 -8.42 -0.90
C GLU A 13 1.79 -7.41 -1.89
N LEU A 14 0.79 -6.64 -1.46
CA LEU A 14 0.23 -5.60 -2.32
C LEU A 14 1.29 -4.55 -2.66
N LEU A 15 2.13 -4.14 -1.70
CA LEU A 15 3.26 -3.27 -1.99
C LEU A 15 4.28 -3.91 -2.94
N MET A 16 4.54 -5.21 -2.85
CA MET A 16 5.43 -5.91 -3.80
C MET A 16 4.86 -5.89 -5.22
N ARG A 17 3.56 -6.14 -5.38
CA ARG A 17 2.86 -6.04 -6.68
C ARG A 17 2.98 -4.63 -7.26
N LEU A 18 2.74 -3.62 -6.42
CA LEU A 18 2.84 -2.22 -6.83
C LEU A 18 4.28 -1.82 -7.15
N ALA A 19 5.27 -2.28 -6.39
CA ALA A 19 6.68 -2.04 -6.65
C ALA A 19 7.17 -2.71 -7.95
N GLY A 20 6.52 -3.80 -8.38
CA GLY A 20 6.72 -4.39 -9.70
C GLY A 20 6.24 -3.51 -10.86
N ILE A 21 5.34 -2.54 -10.59
CA ILE A 21 4.86 -1.54 -11.57
C ILE A 21 5.69 -0.26 -11.46
N ASP A 22 5.88 0.26 -10.26
CA ASP A 22 6.71 1.44 -9.98
C ASP A 22 7.70 1.16 -8.84
N PRO A 23 8.99 0.92 -9.15
CA PRO A 23 10.03 0.69 -8.15
C PRO A 23 10.21 1.86 -7.15
N GLN A 24 9.72 3.06 -7.48
CA GLN A 24 9.78 4.21 -6.58
C GLN A 24 8.92 4.03 -5.34
N ILE A 25 7.96 3.10 -5.33
CA ILE A 25 7.12 2.82 -4.16
C ILE A 25 7.97 2.32 -2.99
N GLY A 26 8.96 1.47 -3.26
CA GLY A 26 9.88 0.95 -2.25
C GLY A 26 9.25 -0.05 -1.25
N ASN A 27 9.91 -0.25 -0.11
CA ASN A 27 9.55 -1.32 0.83
C ASN A 27 8.66 -0.83 1.97
N TYR A 28 7.83 -1.72 2.52
CA TYR A 28 7.02 -1.46 3.70
C TYR A 28 7.84 -0.93 4.90
N LYS A 29 7.29 0.04 5.64
CA LYS A 29 7.85 0.52 6.91
C LYS A 29 6.85 0.43 8.05
N ASN A 30 5.67 1.00 7.88
CA ASN A 30 4.55 0.86 8.80
C ASN A 30 3.24 1.21 8.10
N HIS A 31 2.12 1.02 8.80
CA HIS A 31 0.83 1.51 8.38
C HIS A 31 0.03 2.07 9.56
N SER A 32 -1.00 2.84 9.25
CA SER A 32 -2.01 3.29 10.21
C SER A 32 -3.39 3.20 9.57
N GLU A 33 -4.37 2.75 10.33
CA GLU A 33 -5.76 2.64 9.90
C GLU A 33 -6.59 3.84 10.38
N ARG A 34 -7.46 4.36 9.51
CA ARG A 34 -8.44 5.41 9.83
C ARG A 34 -9.75 5.16 9.09
N GLY A 35 -10.77 4.69 9.79
CA GLY A 35 -12.01 4.22 9.16
C GLY A 35 -11.70 3.11 8.16
N ASP A 36 -12.12 3.30 6.91
CA ASP A 36 -11.87 2.37 5.79
C ASP A 36 -10.55 2.62 5.05
N ASN A 37 -9.76 3.60 5.50
CA ASN A 37 -8.48 3.94 4.88
C ASN A 37 -7.31 3.33 5.64
N VAL A 38 -6.30 2.92 4.88
CA VAL A 38 -5.02 2.40 5.37
C VAL A 38 -3.92 3.25 4.75
N LEU A 39 -3.30 4.11 5.56
CA LEU A 39 -2.14 4.87 5.13
C LEU A 39 -0.90 4.02 5.36
N VAL A 40 -0.25 3.61 4.27
CA VAL A 40 0.97 2.81 4.30
C VAL A 40 2.17 3.72 4.06
N LYS A 41 3.15 3.67 4.96
CA LYS A 41 4.45 4.32 4.75
C LYS A 41 5.44 3.32 4.21
N THR A 42 6.18 3.74 3.20
CA THR A 42 7.25 2.97 2.59
C THR A 42 8.61 3.64 2.84
N THR A 43 9.69 3.02 2.37
CA THR A 43 11.02 3.65 2.34
C THR A 43 11.03 4.98 1.58
N ASN A 44 10.23 5.07 0.52
CA ASN A 44 10.34 6.13 -0.47
C ASN A 44 9.16 7.12 -0.46
N GLY A 45 8.13 6.88 0.34
CA GLY A 45 6.92 7.71 0.33
C GLY A 45 5.77 7.12 1.12
N THR A 46 4.56 7.47 0.69
CA THR A 46 3.31 6.95 1.25
C THR A 46 2.32 6.60 0.16
N ILE A 47 1.47 5.62 0.45
CA ILE A 47 0.32 5.28 -0.38
C ILE A 47 -0.90 5.06 0.51
N GLN A 48 -2.07 5.47 0.02
CA GLN A 48 -3.33 5.24 0.70
C GLN A 48 -4.06 4.09 0.01
N LEU A 49 -4.41 3.08 0.79
CA LEU A 49 -5.18 1.92 0.39
C LEU A 49 -6.55 1.96 1.07
N SER A 50 -7.53 1.25 0.50
CA SER A 50 -8.77 0.92 1.21
C SER A 50 -8.63 -0.40 1.96
N LYS A 51 -9.30 -0.53 3.11
CA LYS A 51 -9.39 -1.80 3.86
C LYS A 51 -9.93 -2.94 3.00
N SER A 52 -10.96 -2.67 2.21
CA SER A 52 -11.54 -3.64 1.27
C SER A 52 -10.49 -4.21 0.34
N LEU A 53 -9.65 -3.37 -0.28
CA LEU A 53 -8.54 -3.82 -1.13
C LEU A 53 -7.53 -4.70 -0.40
N VAL A 54 -7.16 -4.35 0.84
CA VAL A 54 -6.24 -5.18 1.64
C VAL A 54 -6.88 -6.55 1.94
N LEU A 55 -8.18 -6.57 2.25
CA LEU A 55 -8.92 -7.81 2.46
C LEU A 55 -9.13 -8.60 1.16
N SER A 56 -9.29 -7.94 0.01
CA SER A 56 -9.32 -8.61 -1.30
C SER A 56 -7.99 -9.27 -1.60
N GLN A 57 -6.85 -8.59 -1.34
CA GLN A 57 -5.52 -9.19 -1.48
C GLN A 57 -5.35 -10.42 -0.58
N PHE A 58 -5.91 -10.39 0.63
CA PHE A 58 -5.86 -11.52 1.58
C PHE A 58 -6.73 -12.71 1.14
N ASN A 59 -7.93 -12.46 0.64
CA ASN A 59 -8.92 -13.52 0.36
C ASN A 59 -8.85 -14.05 -1.07
N LYS A 60 -8.76 -13.15 -2.06
CA LYS A 60 -8.84 -13.42 -3.51
C LYS A 60 -7.97 -12.44 -4.30
N PRO A 61 -6.64 -12.56 -4.19
CA PRO A 61 -5.72 -11.64 -4.84
C PRO A 61 -5.84 -11.56 -6.37
N GLU A 62 -6.40 -12.58 -7.02
CA GLU A 62 -6.68 -12.67 -8.45
C GLU A 62 -7.80 -11.73 -8.93
N ASP A 63 -8.67 -11.28 -8.02
CA ASP A 63 -9.73 -10.32 -8.33
C ASP A 63 -9.17 -8.90 -8.55
N ILE A 64 -7.95 -8.63 -8.07
CA ILE A 64 -7.27 -7.34 -8.24
C ILE A 64 -6.59 -7.31 -9.61
N GLN A 65 -7.18 -6.58 -10.55
CA GLN A 65 -6.68 -6.53 -11.92
C GLN A 65 -5.43 -5.65 -12.03
N LYS A 66 -4.61 -5.91 -13.05
CA LYS A 66 -3.41 -5.11 -13.33
C LYS A 66 -3.70 -3.61 -13.42
N ARG A 67 -4.80 -3.23 -14.09
CA ARG A 67 -5.24 -1.82 -14.20
C ARG A 67 -5.54 -1.15 -12.86
N ASP A 68 -6.03 -1.92 -11.89
CA ASP A 68 -6.35 -1.40 -10.55
C ASP A 68 -5.05 -1.11 -9.79
N LEU A 69 -4.05 -1.99 -9.96
CA LEU A 69 -2.71 -1.79 -9.41
C LEU A 69 -1.99 -0.61 -10.08
N GLU A 70 -2.11 -0.44 -11.39
CA GLU A 70 -1.53 0.70 -12.13
C GLU A 70 -2.16 2.03 -11.67
N SER A 71 -3.50 2.06 -11.58
CA SER A 71 -4.25 3.21 -11.04
C SER A 71 -3.81 3.52 -9.61
N LEU A 72 -3.64 2.50 -8.77
CA LEU A 72 -3.18 2.68 -7.40
C LEU A 72 -1.74 3.19 -7.30
N ALA A 73 -0.83 2.63 -8.09
CA ALA A 73 0.58 3.04 -8.13
C ALA A 73 0.71 4.52 -8.52
N SER A 74 -0.11 5.01 -9.46
CA SER A 74 -0.12 6.42 -9.86
C SER A 74 -0.48 7.41 -8.73
N ARG A 75 -1.10 6.92 -7.65
CA ARG A 75 -1.48 7.73 -6.47
C ARG A 75 -0.37 7.77 -5.41
N PHE A 76 0.78 7.13 -5.65
CA PHE A 76 1.90 7.12 -4.71
C PHE A 76 2.46 8.53 -4.50
N ARG A 77 2.66 8.90 -3.23
CA ARG A 77 3.22 10.19 -2.83
C ARG A 77 4.67 10.00 -2.41
N ARG A 78 5.60 10.37 -3.28
CA ARG A 78 7.04 10.31 -3.02
C ARG A 78 7.41 11.22 -1.86
N ARG A 79 8.29 10.75 -0.97
CA ARG A 79 8.92 11.55 0.07
C ARG A 79 9.93 12.48 -0.60
N LEU A 80 9.67 13.79 -0.55
CA LEU A 80 10.68 14.77 -0.97
C LEU A 80 11.87 14.70 0.00
N ARG A 81 13.08 14.45 -0.53
CA ARG A 81 14.30 14.69 0.25
C ARG A 81 14.42 16.19 0.40
N LYS A 82 14.46 16.70 1.64
CA LYS A 82 14.90 18.08 1.88
C LYS A 82 16.30 18.21 1.29
N ALA A 83 16.50 19.16 0.38
CA ALA A 83 17.84 19.54 -0.05
C ALA A 83 18.63 19.93 1.21
N LYS A 84 19.78 19.28 1.42
CA LYS A 84 20.72 19.76 2.43
C LYS A 84 21.26 21.08 1.89
N GLY A 85 20.87 22.18 2.55
CA GLY A 85 21.57 23.46 2.42
C GLY A 85 22.92 23.40 3.10
#